data_AF-A0A923IZE0-F1
#
_entry.id   AF-A0A923IZE0-F1
#
_cell.length_a   1.000
_cell.length_b   1.000
_cell.length_c   1.000
_cell.angle_alpha   90.00
_cell.angle_beta   90.00
_cell.angle_gamma   90.00
#
_symmetry.space_group_name_H-M   'P 1'
#
loop_
_entity.id
_entity.type
_entity.pdbx_description
1 polymer ?
#
loop_
_entity_poly.entity_id
_entity_poly.type
_entity_poly.pdbx_seq_one_letter_code
_entity_poly.pdbx_strand_id
1 'polypeptide(L)' 'MALQIGITSAIVVFAVYILYKNIKNKANGKCDCGSCSSHCPSYKKDE' A
#
# COMPACT_ATOMS: atom_id res chain seq x y z
N MET A 1 -7.52 -27.79 -12.14
CA MET A 1 -6.06 -27.52 -12.04
C MET A 1 -5.70 -26.13 -12.56
N ALA A 2 -5.86 -25.82 -13.86
CA ALA A 2 -5.50 -24.51 -14.41
C ALA A 2 -6.26 -23.31 -13.80
N LEU A 3 -7.56 -23.45 -13.53
CA LEU A 3 -8.37 -22.39 -12.91
C LEU A 3 -7.89 -22.02 -11.49
N GLN A 4 -7.55 -23.02 -10.69
CA GLN A 4 -7.04 -22.82 -9.32
C GLN A 4 -5.71 -22.06 -9.33
N ILE A 5 -4.79 -22.47 -10.22
CA ILE A 5 -3.49 -21.82 -10.38
C ILE A 5 -3.66 -20.37 -10.84
N GLY A 6 -4.61 -20.10 -11.75
CA GLY A 6 -4.92 -18.75 -12.22
C GLY A 6 -5.48 -17.82 -11.14
N ILE A 7 -6.39 -18.33 -10.30
CA ILE A 7 -6.97 -17.54 -9.20
C ILE A 7 -5.90 -17.24 -8.13
N THR A 8 -5.12 -18.25 -7.74
CA THR A 8 -4.06 -18.08 -6.74
C THR A 8 -2.99 -17.11 -7.21
N SER A 9 -2.56 -17.19 -8.48
CA SER A 9 -1.57 -16.26 -9.02
C SER A 9 -2.08 -14.82 -9.06
N ALA A 10 -3.35 -14.61 -9.43
CA ALA A 10 -3.96 -13.28 -9.43
C ALA A 10 -3.98 -12.65 -8.04
N ILE A 11 -4.35 -13.41 -7.01
CA ILE A 11 -4.37 -12.92 -5.62
C ILE A 11 -2.97 -12.54 -5.15
N VAL A 12 -1.96 -13.39 -5.43
CA VAL A 12 -0.56 -13.13 -5.03
C VAL A 12 -0.04 -11.86 -5.71
N VAL A 13 -0.24 -11.72 -7.03
CA VAL A 13 0.19 -10.53 -7.78
C VAL A 13 -0.50 -9.27 -7.25
N PHE A 14 -1.80 -9.34 -6.97
CA PHE A 14 -2.56 -8.21 -6.44
C PHE A 14 -2.10 -7.79 -5.03
N ALA A 15 -1.83 -8.76 -4.15
CA ALA A 15 -1.30 -8.50 -2.82
C ALA A 15 0.07 -7.83 -2.87
N VAL A 16 0.99 -8.35 -3.69
CA VAL A 16 2.32 -7.76 -3.90
C VAL A 16 2.21 -6.34 -4.47
N TYR A 17 1.31 -6.12 -5.43
CA TYR A 17 1.05 -4.80 -5.99
C TYR A 17 0.56 -3.78 -4.95
N ILE A 18 -0.40 -4.16 -4.10
CA ILE A 18 -0.90 -3.30 -3.01
C ILE A 18 0.22 -3.00 -2.01
N LEU A 19 0.97 -4.02 -1.59
CA LEU A 19 2.07 -3.85 -0.65
C LEU A 19 3.14 -2.91 -1.21
N TYR A 20 3.56 -3.13 -2.47
CA TYR A 20 4.55 -2.27 -3.13
C TYR A 20 4.05 -0.83 -3.28
N LYS A 21 2.78 -0.64 -3.66
CA LYS A 21 2.18 0.68 -3.79
C LYS A 21 2.09 1.39 -2.44
N ASN A 22 1.70 0.69 -1.38
CA ASN A 22 1.62 1.24 -0.03
C ASN A 22 3.01 1.56 0.54
N ILE A 23 4.01 0.69 0.36
CA ILE A 23 5.40 0.95 0.76
C ILE A 23 5.94 2.17 0.01
N LYS A 24 5.73 2.24 -1.31
CA LYS A 24 6.19 3.36 -2.14
C LYS A 24 5.49 4.68 -1.76
N ASN A 25 4.20 4.65 -1.45
CA ASN A 25 3.48 5.82 -0.95
C ASN A 25 4.01 6.26 0.42
N LYS A 26 4.22 5.33 1.35
CA LYS A 26 4.81 5.61 2.67
C LYS A 26 6.24 6.16 2.55
N ALA A 27 7.05 5.61 1.65
CA ALA A 27 8.43 6.07 1.41
C ALA A 27 8.50 7.45 0.73
N ASN A 28 7.50 7.81 -0.08
CA ASN A 28 7.38 9.15 -0.68
C ASN A 28 6.66 10.16 0.25
N GLY A 29 6.44 9.82 1.52
CA GLY A 29 5.76 10.70 2.49
C GLY A 29 4.28 10.96 2.15
N LYS A 30 3.67 10.18 1.25
CA LYS A 30 2.25 10.32 0.94
C LYS A 30 1.43 9.68 2.06
N CYS A 31 0.71 10.51 2.82
CA CYS A 31 -0.30 10.05 3.78
C CYS A 31 -1.36 9.19 3.08
N ASP A 32 -1.73 8.08 3.73
CA ASP A 32 -2.96 7.33 3.43
C ASP A 32 -4.23 8.07 3.89
N CYS A 33 -4.07 9.15 4.65
CA CYS A 33 -5.16 10.06 4.99
C CYS A 33 -5.44 10.97 3.78
N GLY A 34 -6.70 11.03 3.33
CA GLY A 34 -7.14 11.88 2.20
C GLY A 34 -6.77 13.37 2.33
N SER A 35 -6.38 13.80 3.52
CA SER A 35 -5.55 14.99 3.74
C SER A 35 -4.45 14.64 4.74
N CYS A 36 -3.20 14.99 4.44
CA CYS A 36 -2.06 14.79 5.32
C CYS A 36 -2.06 15.89 6.39
N SER A 37 -3.07 15.83 7.26
CA SER A 37 -3.30 16.78 8.34
C SER A 37 -2.55 16.33 9.60
N SER A 38 -2.34 17.25 10.54
CA SER A 38 -1.63 17.05 11.82
C SER A 38 -2.20 15.96 12.73
N HIS A 39 -3.37 15.41 12.39
CA HIS A 39 -4.01 14.26 13.05
C HIS A 39 -3.70 12.90 12.41
N CYS A 40 -2.92 12.83 11.34
CA CYS A 40 -2.61 11.57 10.67
C CYS A 40 -1.44 10.85 11.38
N PRO A 41 -1.55 9.56 11.72
CA PRO A 41 -0.54 8.84 12.50
C PRO A 41 0.81 8.65 11.78
N SER A 42 0.86 8.91 10.48
CA SER A 42 2.10 8.91 9.68
C SER A 42 2.70 10.30 9.46
N TYR A 43 2.11 11.35 10.05
CA TYR A 43 2.71 12.69 10.04
C TYR A 43 3.93 12.69 10.97
N LYS A 44 5.12 12.54 10.39
CA LYS A 44 6.34 12.92 11.09
C LYS A 44 6.30 14.44 11.21
N LYS A 45 6.16 14.93 12.45
CA LYS A 45 6.63 16.27 12.77
C LYS A 45 8.15 16.20 12.58
N ASP A 46 8.65 16.70 11.47
CA ASP A 46 10.03 17.14 11.40
C ASP A 46 10.17 18.24 12.48
N GLU A 47 10.92 17.91 13.53
CA GLU A 47 11.40 18.85 14.55
C GLU A 47 12.47 19.77 13.94
#